data_AF-A0A9Q9IR26-F1
#
_entry.id   AF-A0A9Q9IR26-F1
#
_cell.length_a   1.000
_cell.length_b   1.000
_cell.length_c   1.000
_cell.angle_alpha   90.00
_cell.angle_beta   90.00
_cell.angle_gamma   90.00
#
_symmetry.space_group_name_H-M   'P 1'
#
loop_
_entity.id
_entity.type
_entity.pdbx_description
1 polymer ?
#
loop_
_entity_poly.entity_id
_entity_poly.type
_entity_poly.pdbx_seq_one_letter_code
_entity_poly.pdbx_strand_id
1 'polypeptide(L)'
;MVAIHYTGAAARVGAVSRSLTQATFAALNAPSVLDTRPWRWRIGADRVELHADWQRRLADLDPDGRLLLTGCGAALHHARIALAAEGVGVDVRRFPDPGDPHLLTELRYTGPVRPAPRVVALHRAIAVRRSDRRPFAGTTPPGEDLTQLERAAEEAGAGAYTLRGHDGAYVVITAPGGDRPGDWLAVGEAVSAVLLTATSAGLATAPVSDLAPLAARPVPGAGTPAAAVRVGVAGRVGAAPRAAHVPAVPAPAG
;
A
#
# COMPACT_ATOMS: atom_id res chain seq x y z
N MET A 1 -43.17 31.63 3.98
CA MET A 1 -42.17 30.85 4.74
C MET A 1 -42.12 29.45 4.12
N VAL A 2 -41.10 29.13 3.33
CA VAL A 2 -40.99 27.83 2.64
C VAL A 2 -40.23 26.87 3.54
N ALA A 3 -40.91 25.85 4.07
CA ALA A 3 -40.26 24.76 4.79
C ALA A 3 -39.67 23.79 3.76
N ILE A 4 -38.35 23.86 3.54
CA ILE A 4 -37.64 22.91 2.70
C ILE A 4 -37.41 21.64 3.53
N HIS A 5 -38.23 20.62 3.29
CA HIS A 5 -38.01 19.28 3.85
C HIS A 5 -37.01 18.52 2.97
N TYR A 6 -35.74 18.44 3.42
CA TYR A 6 -34.80 17.50 2.85
C TYR A 6 -35.15 16.09 3.34
N THR A 7 -35.56 15.19 2.45
CA THR A 7 -35.66 13.77 2.75
C THR A 7 -34.25 13.24 3.00
N GLY A 8 -33.95 12.90 4.26
CA GLY A 8 -32.60 12.50 4.70
C GLY A 8 -32.00 11.29 3.95
N ALA A 9 -32.81 10.52 3.22
CA ALA A 9 -32.36 9.41 2.37
C ALA A 9 -31.56 9.89 1.15
N ALA A 10 -32.06 10.87 0.37
CA ALA A 10 -31.37 11.35 -0.83
C ALA A 10 -30.07 12.10 -0.49
N ALA A 11 -30.09 12.91 0.58
CA ALA A 11 -28.89 13.57 1.08
C ALA A 11 -27.83 12.57 1.59
N ARG A 12 -28.27 11.49 2.25
CA ARG A 12 -27.40 10.40 2.72
C ARG A 12 -26.78 9.63 1.56
N VAL A 13 -27.58 9.25 0.56
CA VAL A 13 -27.07 8.59 -0.66
C VAL A 13 -26.03 9.47 -1.36
N GLY A 14 -26.30 10.78 -1.49
CA GLY A 14 -25.33 11.73 -2.04
C GLY A 14 -24.04 11.86 -1.21
N ALA A 15 -24.12 11.79 0.12
CA ALA A 15 -22.95 11.81 0.98
C ALA A 15 -22.13 10.51 0.88
N VAL A 16 -22.77 9.36 0.88
CA VAL A 16 -22.11 8.05 0.74
C VAL A 16 -21.38 7.96 -0.59
N SER A 17 -22.04 8.31 -1.70
CA SER A 17 -21.44 8.30 -3.04
C SER A 17 -20.19 9.20 -3.13
N ARG A 18 -20.19 10.37 -2.46
CA ARG A 18 -19.00 11.24 -2.37
C ARG A 18 -17.85 10.58 -1.60
N SER A 19 -18.11 9.98 -0.44
CA SER A 19 -17.06 9.27 0.33
C SER A 19 -16.51 8.06 -0.42
N LEU A 20 -17.37 7.30 -1.10
CA LEU A 20 -16.95 6.20 -1.98
C LEU A 20 -16.05 6.71 -3.11
N THR A 21 -16.37 7.87 -3.68
CA THR A 21 -15.53 8.51 -4.71
C THR A 21 -14.18 8.96 -4.12
N GLN A 22 -14.16 9.62 -2.97
CA GLN A 22 -12.93 10.08 -2.31
C GLN A 22 -11.98 8.93 -1.97
N ALA A 23 -12.52 7.79 -1.57
CA ALA A 23 -11.73 6.59 -1.33
C ALA A 23 -10.95 6.12 -2.57
N THR A 24 -11.53 6.28 -3.78
CA THR A 24 -10.82 5.95 -5.03
C THR A 24 -9.67 6.92 -5.33
N PHE A 25 -9.77 8.18 -4.91
CA PHE A 25 -8.67 9.14 -5.02
C PHE A 25 -7.55 8.84 -4.03
N ALA A 26 -7.87 8.39 -2.81
CA ALA A 26 -6.86 7.95 -1.85
C ALA A 26 -6.03 6.77 -2.41
N ALA A 27 -6.67 5.87 -3.15
CA ALA A 27 -6.00 4.75 -3.82
C ALA A 27 -4.95 5.17 -4.86
N LEU A 28 -4.99 6.41 -5.39
CA LEU A 28 -3.95 6.92 -6.30
C LEU A 28 -2.56 7.03 -5.65
N ASN A 29 -2.49 7.03 -4.31
CA ASN A 29 -1.23 7.04 -3.57
C ASN A 29 -0.72 5.64 -3.20
N ALA A 30 -1.49 4.58 -3.53
CA ALA A 30 -1.10 3.21 -3.27
C ALA A 30 0.13 2.82 -4.11
N PRO A 31 1.07 2.05 -3.54
CA PRO A 31 2.20 1.54 -4.30
C PRO A 31 1.74 0.54 -5.37
N SER A 32 2.42 0.55 -6.52
CA SER A 32 2.34 -0.52 -7.51
C SER A 32 3.70 -0.66 -8.19
N VAL A 33 3.97 -1.84 -8.74
CA VAL A 33 5.22 -2.07 -9.49
C VAL A 33 5.32 -1.05 -10.62
N LEU A 34 6.47 -0.37 -10.70
CA LEU A 34 6.75 0.71 -11.68
C LEU A 34 5.65 1.79 -11.77
N ASP A 35 4.88 2.00 -10.70
CA ASP A 35 3.74 2.92 -10.67
C ASP A 35 2.68 2.67 -11.77
N THR A 36 2.51 1.39 -12.16
CA THR A 36 1.56 0.96 -13.20
C THR A 36 0.10 1.26 -12.87
N ARG A 37 -0.24 1.29 -11.58
CA ARG A 37 -1.60 1.49 -11.03
C ARG A 37 -2.65 0.64 -11.75
N PRO A 38 -2.54 -0.70 -11.68
CA PRO A 38 -3.28 -1.61 -12.56
C PRO A 38 -4.71 -1.90 -12.06
N TRP A 39 -5.43 -0.87 -11.64
CA TRP A 39 -6.78 -0.97 -11.12
C TRP A 39 -7.75 -0.01 -11.82
N ARG A 40 -9.01 -0.41 -11.87
CA ARG A 40 -10.16 0.40 -12.30
C ARG A 40 -11.21 0.37 -11.22
N TRP A 41 -11.88 1.50 -11.02
CA TRP A 41 -12.97 1.63 -10.05
C TRP A 41 -14.30 1.83 -10.78
N ARG A 42 -15.35 1.12 -10.37
CA ARG A 42 -16.73 1.43 -10.75
C ARG A 42 -17.48 1.88 -9.50
N ILE A 43 -17.98 3.12 -9.52
CA ILE A 43 -18.61 3.75 -8.36
C ILE A 43 -20.13 3.74 -8.56
N GLY A 44 -20.84 3.15 -7.61
CA GLY A 44 -22.30 3.20 -7.52
C GLY A 44 -22.77 4.19 -6.45
N ALA A 45 -24.07 4.12 -6.12
CA ALA A 45 -24.68 4.97 -5.10
C ALA A 45 -24.28 4.53 -3.67
N ASP A 46 -24.22 3.22 -3.43
CA ASP A 46 -24.00 2.59 -2.13
C ASP A 46 -22.85 1.56 -2.13
N ARG A 47 -22.16 1.41 -3.26
CA ARG A 47 -21.05 0.47 -3.43
C ARG A 47 -19.97 1.02 -4.33
N VAL A 48 -18.77 0.48 -4.20
CA VAL A 48 -17.67 0.67 -5.16
C VAL A 48 -17.03 -0.67 -5.47
N GLU A 49 -16.77 -0.92 -6.74
CA GLU A 49 -16.14 -2.15 -7.23
C GLU A 49 -14.71 -1.87 -7.66
N LEU A 50 -13.78 -2.73 -7.25
CA LEU A 50 -12.39 -2.74 -7.69
C LEU A 50 -12.21 -3.79 -8.77
N HIS A 51 -11.70 -3.36 -9.92
CA HIS A 51 -11.42 -4.21 -11.08
C HIS A 51 -9.92 -4.23 -11.39
N ALA A 52 -9.37 -5.40 -11.71
CA ALA A 52 -8.03 -5.57 -12.27
C ALA A 52 -7.96 -5.01 -13.70
N ASP A 53 -6.99 -4.13 -13.95
CA ASP A 53 -6.66 -3.66 -15.30
C ASP A 53 -5.53 -4.51 -15.91
N TRP A 54 -5.89 -5.65 -16.48
CA TRP A 54 -4.94 -6.57 -17.10
C TRP A 54 -4.18 -5.97 -18.29
N GLN A 55 -4.65 -4.86 -18.88
CA GLN A 55 -3.90 -4.15 -19.93
C GLN A 55 -2.65 -3.44 -19.37
N ARG A 56 -2.58 -3.24 -18.04
CA ARG A 56 -1.43 -2.66 -17.33
C ARG A 56 -0.49 -3.72 -16.76
N ARG A 57 -0.75 -5.02 -16.99
CA ARG A 57 0.12 -6.11 -16.57
C ARG A 57 1.44 -6.06 -17.33
N LEU A 58 2.54 -6.19 -16.61
CA LEU A 58 3.89 -6.26 -17.17
C LEU A 58 4.20 -7.70 -17.57
N ALA A 59 3.79 -8.14 -18.76
CA ALA A 59 3.79 -9.57 -19.14
C ALA A 59 5.13 -10.31 -18.89
N ASP A 60 6.27 -9.66 -19.13
CA ASP A 60 7.59 -10.27 -18.94
C ASP A 60 7.98 -10.39 -17.45
N LEU A 61 7.60 -9.41 -16.64
CA LEU A 61 7.93 -9.35 -15.20
C LEU A 61 6.88 -10.06 -14.33
N ASP A 62 5.65 -10.09 -14.79
CA ASP A 62 4.46 -10.52 -14.06
C ASP A 62 3.54 -11.40 -14.94
N PRO A 63 4.03 -12.57 -15.40
CA PRO A 63 3.28 -13.43 -16.32
C PRO A 63 1.96 -13.95 -15.72
N ASP A 64 1.93 -14.11 -14.39
CA ASP A 64 0.77 -14.63 -13.65
C ASP A 64 -0.17 -13.52 -13.14
N GLY A 65 0.27 -12.26 -13.10
CA GLY A 65 -0.52 -11.15 -12.52
C GLY A 65 -0.38 -11.01 -10.99
N ARG A 66 0.67 -11.58 -10.39
CA ARG A 66 0.96 -11.48 -8.95
C ARG A 66 1.20 -10.04 -8.54
N LEU A 67 2.10 -9.34 -9.25
CA LEU A 67 2.44 -7.96 -8.95
C LEU A 67 1.27 -7.02 -9.24
N LEU A 68 0.49 -7.32 -10.28
CA LEU A 68 -0.76 -6.64 -10.58
C LEU A 68 -1.73 -6.73 -9.41
N LEU A 69 -2.03 -7.95 -8.92
CA LEU A 69 -3.00 -8.16 -7.86
C LEU A 69 -2.50 -7.67 -6.50
N THR A 70 -1.20 -7.73 -6.23
CA THR A 70 -0.58 -7.05 -5.08
C THR A 70 -0.77 -5.52 -5.16
N GLY A 71 -0.62 -4.92 -6.34
CA GLY A 71 -0.94 -3.50 -6.54
C GLY A 71 -2.42 -3.19 -6.25
N CYS A 72 -3.34 -4.01 -6.77
CA CYS A 72 -4.77 -3.87 -6.51
C CYS A 72 -5.10 -4.02 -5.01
N GLY A 73 -4.47 -4.96 -4.31
CA GLY A 73 -4.65 -5.12 -2.86
C GLY A 73 -4.20 -3.90 -2.08
N ALA A 74 -3.09 -3.28 -2.48
CA ALA A 74 -2.63 -2.05 -1.86
C ALA A 74 -3.61 -0.88 -2.07
N ALA A 75 -4.18 -0.78 -3.27
CA ALA A 75 -5.22 0.20 -3.61
C ALA A 75 -6.52 -0.03 -2.82
N LEU A 76 -6.95 -1.29 -2.69
CA LEU A 76 -8.08 -1.69 -1.85
C LEU A 76 -7.89 -1.23 -0.41
N HIS A 77 -6.73 -1.51 0.18
CA HIS A 77 -6.46 -1.12 1.57
C HIS A 77 -6.41 0.40 1.75
N HIS A 78 -5.83 1.16 0.81
CA HIS A 78 -5.87 2.63 0.84
C HIS A 78 -7.31 3.17 0.83
N ALA A 79 -8.16 2.63 -0.04
CA ALA A 79 -9.58 3.01 -0.10
C ALA A 79 -10.32 2.68 1.21
N ARG A 80 -10.08 1.50 1.79
CA ARG A 80 -10.68 1.10 3.09
C ARG A 80 -10.26 2.02 4.22
N ILE A 81 -8.99 2.42 4.29
CA ILE A 81 -8.49 3.37 5.31
C ILE A 81 -9.15 4.75 5.14
N ALA A 82 -9.28 5.25 3.91
CA ALA A 82 -9.95 6.53 3.65
C ALA A 82 -11.43 6.50 4.08
N LEU A 83 -12.17 5.46 3.71
CA LEU A 83 -13.57 5.29 4.12
C LEU A 83 -13.72 5.24 5.64
N ALA A 84 -12.91 4.42 6.31
CA ALA A 84 -12.97 4.30 7.76
C ALA A 84 -12.57 5.61 8.47
N ALA A 85 -11.64 6.40 7.92
CA ALA A 85 -11.26 7.70 8.45
C ALA A 85 -12.36 8.77 8.28
N GLU A 86 -13.15 8.68 7.21
CA GLU A 86 -14.35 9.51 7.00
C GLU A 86 -15.56 9.04 7.83
N GLY A 87 -15.41 7.96 8.60
CA GLY A 87 -16.48 7.39 9.41
C GLY A 87 -17.50 6.60 8.59
N VAL A 88 -17.10 6.05 7.45
CA VAL A 88 -17.92 5.22 6.56
C VAL A 88 -17.55 3.75 6.74
N GLY A 89 -18.50 2.97 7.25
CA GLY A 89 -18.39 1.51 7.34
C GLY A 89 -18.70 0.86 6.01
N VAL A 90 -17.92 -0.15 5.66
CA VAL A 90 -18.13 -0.98 4.47
C VAL A 90 -17.93 -2.46 4.78
N ASP A 91 -18.73 -3.31 4.15
CA ASP A 91 -18.46 -4.73 3.99
C ASP A 91 -17.66 -4.95 2.70
N VAL A 92 -16.71 -5.89 2.71
CA VAL A 92 -15.82 -6.15 1.56
C VAL A 92 -15.99 -7.59 1.10
N ARG A 93 -16.69 -7.76 -0.02
CA ARG A 93 -16.80 -9.04 -0.71
C ARG A 93 -15.65 -9.17 -1.70
N ARG A 94 -14.81 -10.19 -1.54
CA ARG A 94 -13.69 -10.50 -2.44
C ARG A 94 -14.11 -11.55 -3.47
N PHE A 95 -13.70 -11.37 -4.71
CA PHE A 95 -14.04 -12.20 -5.88
C PHE A 95 -15.54 -12.55 -5.92
N PRO A 96 -16.43 -11.53 -5.91
CA PRO A 96 -17.86 -11.76 -5.77
C PRO A 96 -18.50 -12.48 -6.97
N ASP A 97 -17.84 -12.45 -8.13
CA ASP A 97 -18.26 -13.16 -9.35
C ASP A 97 -17.11 -14.05 -9.85
N PRO A 98 -17.20 -15.39 -9.68
CA PRO A 98 -16.21 -16.32 -10.21
C PRO A 98 -16.09 -16.32 -11.74
N GLY A 99 -17.09 -15.81 -12.46
CA GLY A 99 -17.09 -15.71 -13.93
C GLY A 99 -16.38 -14.46 -14.47
N ASP A 100 -16.12 -13.46 -13.62
CA ASP A 100 -15.43 -12.22 -13.99
C ASP A 100 -14.06 -12.12 -13.28
N PRO A 101 -12.95 -12.52 -13.91
CA PRO A 101 -11.62 -12.43 -13.32
C PRO A 101 -11.11 -10.97 -13.21
N HIS A 102 -11.83 -10.00 -13.76
CA HIS A 102 -11.52 -8.59 -13.56
C HIS A 102 -12.07 -8.09 -12.23
N LEU A 103 -13.25 -8.55 -11.79
CA LEU A 103 -13.90 -8.06 -10.58
C LEU A 103 -13.25 -8.64 -9.31
N LEU A 104 -12.41 -7.85 -8.66
CA LEU A 104 -11.65 -8.27 -7.49
C LEU A 104 -12.43 -8.10 -6.20
N THR A 105 -13.05 -6.93 -5.99
CA THR A 105 -13.84 -6.68 -4.79
C THR A 105 -15.06 -5.81 -5.04
N GLU A 106 -16.08 -6.00 -4.21
CA GLU A 106 -17.19 -5.08 -4.02
C GLU A 106 -17.15 -4.59 -2.56
N LEU A 107 -17.06 -3.27 -2.38
CA LEU A 107 -17.20 -2.61 -1.08
C LEU A 107 -18.60 -2.03 -0.99
N ARG A 108 -19.40 -2.49 -0.03
CA ARG A 108 -20.80 -2.05 0.15
C ARG A 108 -20.95 -1.29 1.45
N TYR A 109 -21.59 -0.12 1.39
CA TYR A 109 -21.86 0.71 2.57
C TYR A 109 -22.70 -0.03 3.61
N THR A 110 -22.26 -0.02 4.88
CA THR A 110 -22.96 -0.68 6.00
C THR A 110 -23.46 0.29 7.07
N GLY A 111 -23.10 1.57 6.99
CA GLY A 111 -23.48 2.56 7.98
C GLY A 111 -22.32 3.47 8.39
N PRO A 112 -22.59 4.48 9.24
CA PRO A 112 -21.53 5.26 9.85
C PRO A 112 -20.77 4.44 10.90
N VAL A 113 -19.47 4.65 11.00
CA VAL A 113 -18.60 4.08 12.04
C VAL A 113 -17.79 5.18 12.70
N ARG A 114 -17.36 4.97 13.95
CA ARG A 114 -16.44 5.90 14.62
C ARG A 114 -15.00 5.59 14.15
N PRO A 115 -14.28 6.55 13.53
CA PRO A 115 -12.89 6.33 13.14
C PRO A 115 -12.01 6.05 14.35
N ALA A 116 -11.29 4.94 14.34
CA ALA A 116 -10.27 4.66 15.36
C ALA A 116 -9.07 5.61 15.20
N PRO A 117 -8.39 6.03 16.30
CA PRO A 117 -7.23 6.92 16.21
C PRO A 117 -6.13 6.42 15.26
N ARG A 118 -5.86 5.11 15.25
CA ARG A 118 -4.91 4.48 14.33
C ARG A 118 -5.30 4.69 12.87
N VAL A 119 -6.57 4.51 12.52
CA VAL A 119 -7.06 4.72 11.14
C VAL A 119 -6.89 6.16 10.70
N VAL A 120 -7.15 7.13 11.59
CA VAL A 120 -6.92 8.56 11.30
C VAL A 120 -5.43 8.84 11.03
N ALA A 121 -4.52 8.24 11.80
CA ALA A 121 -3.08 8.37 11.57
C ALA A 121 -2.64 7.74 10.23
N LEU A 122 -3.15 6.54 9.91
CA LEU A 122 -2.88 5.87 8.63
C LEU A 122 -3.42 6.68 7.44
N HIS A 123 -4.59 7.29 7.56
CA HIS A 123 -5.15 8.15 6.51
C HIS A 123 -4.29 9.38 6.24
N ARG A 124 -3.75 10.03 7.28
CA ARG A 124 -2.77 11.12 7.11
C ARG A 124 -1.49 10.62 6.44
N ALA A 125 -1.04 9.42 6.78
CA ALA A 125 0.14 8.81 6.19
C ALA A 125 0.01 8.60 4.67
N ILE A 126 -1.19 8.37 4.14
CA ILE A 126 -1.43 8.21 2.69
C ILE A 126 -0.86 9.40 1.89
N ALA A 127 -1.09 10.62 2.36
CA ALA A 127 -0.69 11.83 1.63
C ALA A 127 0.83 12.04 1.57
N VAL A 128 1.54 11.62 2.61
CA VAL A 128 2.98 11.91 2.80
C VAL A 128 3.89 10.72 2.53
N ARG A 129 3.35 9.49 2.44
CA ARG A 129 4.12 8.29 2.12
C ARG A 129 4.81 8.44 0.77
N ARG A 130 6.11 8.14 0.74
CA ARG A 130 6.91 8.05 -0.49
C ARG A 130 7.80 6.81 -0.42
N SER A 131 8.18 6.29 -1.58
CA SER A 131 9.17 5.21 -1.66
C SER A 131 10.57 5.81 -1.65
N ASP A 132 11.29 5.67 -0.53
CA ASP A 132 12.63 6.21 -0.32
C ASP A 132 13.72 5.19 -0.66
N ARG A 133 14.26 5.30 -1.86
CA ARG A 133 15.30 4.40 -2.37
C ARG A 133 16.72 4.84 -2.01
N ARG A 134 16.89 5.92 -1.24
CA ARG A 134 18.22 6.36 -0.76
C ARG A 134 18.78 5.35 0.27
N PRO A 135 20.08 5.37 0.54
CA PRO A 135 20.63 4.69 1.71
C PRO A 135 19.98 5.21 2.99
N PHE A 136 19.65 4.31 3.91
CA PHE A 136 19.15 4.65 5.23
C PHE A 136 20.32 4.94 6.18
N ALA A 137 20.03 5.57 7.32
CA ALA A 137 21.06 6.11 8.22
C ALA A 137 21.93 5.04 8.92
N GLY A 138 21.86 3.76 8.54
CA GLY A 138 22.44 2.62 9.27
C GLY A 138 21.76 2.32 10.62
N THR A 139 20.90 3.21 11.10
CA THR A 139 20.11 3.01 12.32
C THR A 139 18.94 2.06 12.05
N THR A 140 18.93 0.95 12.77
CA THR A 140 17.78 0.03 12.74
C THR A 140 16.60 0.64 13.49
N PRO A 141 15.37 0.58 12.97
CA PRO A 141 14.19 1.00 13.72
C PRO A 141 14.05 0.28 15.08
N PRO A 142 13.42 0.93 16.08
CA PRO A 142 13.04 0.30 17.33
C PRO A 142 12.31 -1.05 17.13
N GLY A 143 12.54 -2.01 18.02
CA GLY A 143 11.92 -3.33 17.93
C GLY A 143 10.39 -3.30 18.06
N GLU A 144 9.86 -2.33 18.82
CA GLU A 144 8.42 -2.12 18.96
C GLU A 144 7.78 -1.69 17.63
N ASP A 145 8.42 -0.80 16.89
CA ASP A 145 7.95 -0.39 15.57
C ASP A 145 7.93 -1.59 14.62
N LEU A 146 9.01 -2.37 14.57
CA LEU A 146 9.10 -3.56 13.73
C LEU A 146 8.00 -4.59 14.06
N THR A 147 7.73 -4.80 15.36
CA THR A 147 6.63 -5.67 15.82
C THR A 147 5.27 -5.12 15.40
N GLN A 148 5.08 -3.80 15.43
CA GLN A 148 3.85 -3.17 14.96
C GLN A 148 3.66 -3.33 13.45
N LEU A 149 4.74 -3.32 12.67
CA LEU A 149 4.69 -3.55 11.23
C LEU A 149 4.31 -5.00 10.89
N GLU A 150 4.88 -5.98 11.60
CA GLU A 150 4.48 -7.39 11.44
C GLU A 150 3.00 -7.59 11.77
N ARG A 151 2.52 -7.07 12.91
CA ARG A 151 1.10 -7.11 13.27
C ARG A 151 0.20 -6.43 12.24
N ALA A 152 0.66 -5.33 11.63
CA ALA A 152 -0.12 -4.65 10.60
C ALA A 152 -0.31 -5.53 9.34
N ALA A 153 0.69 -6.35 8.98
CA ALA A 153 0.55 -7.33 7.91
C ALA A 153 -0.40 -8.48 8.30
N GLU A 154 -0.29 -8.98 9.53
CA GLU A 154 -1.16 -10.04 10.07
C GLU A 154 -2.63 -9.63 10.12
N GLU A 155 -2.91 -8.42 10.61
CA GLU A 155 -4.27 -7.83 10.61
C GLU A 155 -4.83 -7.66 9.18
N ALA A 156 -3.95 -7.51 8.19
CA ALA A 156 -4.31 -7.47 6.77
C ALA A 156 -4.42 -8.87 6.12
N GLY A 157 -4.20 -9.94 6.89
CA GLY A 157 -4.37 -11.33 6.45
C GLY A 157 -3.15 -11.97 5.81
N ALA A 158 -1.95 -11.40 5.98
CA ALA A 158 -0.69 -11.99 5.50
C ALA A 158 0.29 -12.22 6.64
N GLY A 159 1.11 -13.28 6.55
CA GLY A 159 2.20 -13.47 7.49
C GLY A 159 3.30 -12.42 7.27
N ALA A 160 4.05 -12.12 8.32
CA ALA A 160 5.23 -11.27 8.19
C ALA A 160 6.33 -11.62 9.19
N TYR A 161 7.57 -11.32 8.82
CA TYR A 161 8.72 -11.42 9.70
C TYR A 161 9.78 -10.38 9.32
N THR A 162 10.59 -9.99 10.29
CA THR A 162 11.63 -8.99 10.09
C THR A 162 13.01 -9.61 9.95
N LEU A 163 13.73 -9.22 8.89
CA LEU A 163 15.16 -9.45 8.72
C LEU A 163 15.93 -8.15 8.96
N ARG A 164 16.87 -8.17 9.90
CA ARG A 164 17.80 -7.04 10.10
C ARG A 164 18.88 -7.05 9.01
N GLY A 165 19.19 -5.87 8.49
CA GLY A 165 20.25 -5.62 7.50
C GLY A 165 21.18 -4.49 7.95
N HIS A 166 22.22 -4.24 7.17
CA HIS A 166 23.17 -3.15 7.41
C HIS A 166 22.59 -1.76 7.07
N ASP A 167 21.58 -1.72 6.20
CA ASP A 167 20.92 -0.50 5.70
C ASP A 167 19.44 -0.45 6.15
N GLY A 168 19.20 -0.73 7.43
CA GLY A 168 17.86 -0.81 8.03
C GLY A 168 17.36 -2.24 8.21
N ALA A 169 16.03 -2.41 8.24
CA ALA A 169 15.37 -3.71 8.37
C ALA A 169 14.49 -3.99 7.15
N TYR A 170 14.17 -5.26 6.92
CA TYR A 170 13.25 -5.72 5.90
C TYR A 170 12.07 -6.39 6.58
N VAL A 171 10.88 -5.82 6.44
CA VAL A 171 9.65 -6.52 6.79
C VAL A 171 9.28 -7.36 5.57
N VAL A 172 9.46 -8.67 5.70
CA VAL A 172 9.13 -9.65 4.66
C VAL A 172 7.71 -10.12 4.89
N ILE A 173 6.88 -10.03 3.85
CA ILE A 173 5.47 -10.42 3.87
C ILE A 173 5.35 -11.75 3.12
N THR A 174 4.65 -12.70 3.71
CA THR A 174 4.45 -14.04 3.16
C THR A 174 3.01 -14.27 2.75
N ALA A 175 2.82 -14.99 1.64
CA ALA A 175 1.49 -15.30 1.16
C ALA A 175 0.82 -16.36 2.05
N PRO A 176 -0.49 -16.27 2.30
CA PRO A 176 -1.25 -17.31 3.01
C PRO A 176 -1.40 -18.59 2.14
N GLY A 177 -0.32 -19.36 2.02
CA GLY A 177 -0.29 -20.78 1.66
C GLY A 177 -0.81 -21.25 0.28
N GLY A 178 -1.53 -20.44 -0.50
CA GLY A 178 -2.26 -20.94 -1.67
C GLY A 178 -1.70 -20.58 -3.05
N ASP A 179 -0.80 -19.61 -3.14
CA ASP A 179 -0.37 -18.98 -4.40
C ASP A 179 -1.55 -18.69 -5.36
N ARG A 180 -2.65 -18.18 -4.80
CA ARG A 180 -3.90 -17.87 -5.51
C ARG A 180 -4.07 -16.35 -5.68
N PRO A 181 -4.93 -15.91 -6.62
CA PRO A 181 -5.28 -14.49 -6.75
C PRO A 181 -5.67 -13.80 -5.45
N GLY A 182 -6.40 -14.50 -4.56
CA GLY A 182 -6.76 -13.96 -3.25
C GLY A 182 -5.59 -13.75 -2.30
N ASP A 183 -4.56 -14.60 -2.39
CA ASP A 183 -3.36 -14.49 -1.57
C ASP A 183 -2.52 -13.29 -2.02
N TRP A 184 -2.40 -13.07 -3.35
CA TRP A 184 -1.68 -11.92 -3.89
C TRP A 184 -2.38 -10.59 -3.59
N LEU A 185 -3.72 -10.59 -3.57
CA LEU A 185 -4.52 -9.45 -3.13
C LEU A 185 -4.27 -9.16 -1.64
N ALA A 186 -4.29 -10.19 -0.77
CA ALA A 186 -4.01 -10.04 0.66
C ALA A 186 -2.58 -9.54 0.92
N VAL A 187 -1.58 -10.03 0.18
CA VAL A 187 -0.20 -9.52 0.21
C VAL A 187 -0.17 -8.02 -0.12
N GLY A 188 -0.97 -7.57 -1.09
CA GLY A 188 -1.12 -6.16 -1.41
C GLY A 188 -1.70 -5.32 -0.27
N GLU A 189 -2.76 -5.81 0.37
CA GLU A 189 -3.35 -5.16 1.55
C GLU A 189 -2.30 -5.05 2.67
N ALA A 190 -1.53 -6.11 2.92
CA ALA A 190 -0.47 -6.14 3.92
C ALA A 190 0.70 -5.21 3.58
N VAL A 191 1.15 -5.14 2.32
CA VAL A 191 2.15 -4.16 1.87
C VAL A 191 1.68 -2.75 2.17
N SER A 192 0.42 -2.42 1.87
CA SER A 192 -0.14 -1.12 2.22
C SER A 192 -0.18 -0.89 3.73
N ALA A 193 -0.60 -1.88 4.52
CA ALA A 193 -0.68 -1.76 5.97
C ALA A 193 0.70 -1.47 6.59
N VAL A 194 1.73 -2.20 6.17
CA VAL A 194 3.13 -1.98 6.59
C VAL A 194 3.61 -0.58 6.22
N LEU A 195 3.42 -0.17 4.96
CA LEU A 195 3.90 1.14 4.49
C LEU A 195 3.25 2.32 5.22
N LEU A 196 1.93 2.27 5.41
CA LEU A 196 1.20 3.34 6.11
C LEU A 196 1.53 3.36 7.60
N THR A 197 1.67 2.19 8.23
CA THR A 197 2.07 2.09 9.65
C THR A 197 3.47 2.67 9.85
N ALA A 198 4.45 2.26 9.04
CA ALA A 198 5.81 2.79 9.10
C ALA A 198 5.85 4.30 8.86
N THR A 199 5.12 4.80 7.86
CA THR A 199 5.04 6.24 7.58
C THR A 199 4.41 7.01 8.75
N SER A 200 3.38 6.44 9.40
CA SER A 200 2.75 7.06 10.58
C SER A 200 3.67 7.12 11.79
N ALA A 201 4.64 6.19 11.88
CA ALA A 201 5.71 6.18 12.88
C ALA A 201 6.93 7.05 12.48
N GLY A 202 6.88 7.73 11.32
CA GLY A 202 7.97 8.58 10.83
C GLY A 202 9.15 7.81 10.21
N LEU A 203 8.96 6.54 9.86
CA LEU A 203 9.98 5.70 9.23
C LEU A 203 10.00 5.90 7.70
N ALA A 204 11.20 5.86 7.12
CA ALA A 204 11.41 5.77 5.68
C ALA A 204 11.09 4.34 5.21
N THR A 205 10.51 4.23 4.01
CA THR A 205 10.08 2.94 3.46
C THR A 205 10.43 2.80 1.99
N ALA A 206 10.79 1.59 1.55
CA ALA A 206 10.95 1.26 0.15
C ALA A 206 10.46 -0.18 -0.12
N PRO A 207 9.43 -0.37 -0.96
CA PRO A 207 9.11 -1.69 -1.49
C PRO A 207 10.30 -2.28 -2.25
N VAL A 208 10.56 -3.57 -2.04
CA VAL A 208 11.66 -4.31 -2.68
C VAL A 208 11.10 -5.14 -3.82
N SER A 209 11.68 -5.01 -5.02
CA SER A 209 11.23 -5.73 -6.21
C SER A 209 11.97 -7.06 -6.41
N ASP A 210 13.23 -7.16 -5.98
CA ASP A 210 13.99 -8.41 -6.02
C ASP A 210 14.02 -9.05 -4.63
N LEU A 211 13.32 -10.16 -4.48
CA LEU A 211 13.24 -10.91 -3.23
C LEU A 211 14.30 -12.01 -3.12
N ALA A 212 15.09 -12.30 -4.17
CA ALA A 212 16.03 -13.41 -4.16
C ALA A 212 17.03 -13.37 -2.98
N PRO A 213 17.62 -12.21 -2.61
CA PRO A 213 18.51 -12.13 -1.45
C PRO A 213 17.82 -12.44 -0.12
N LEU A 214 16.52 -12.15 0.00
CA LEU A 214 15.73 -12.38 1.20
C LEU A 214 15.25 -13.84 1.27
N ALA A 215 14.86 -14.42 0.14
CA ALA A 215 14.49 -15.82 0.01
C ALA A 215 15.66 -16.76 0.34
N ALA A 216 16.91 -16.34 0.09
CA ALA A 216 18.11 -17.07 0.49
C ALA A 216 18.34 -17.12 2.02
N ARG A 217 17.55 -16.39 2.82
CA ARG A 217 17.61 -16.35 4.29
C ARG A 217 16.27 -16.80 4.90
N PRO A 218 15.87 -18.06 4.72
CA PRO A 218 14.57 -18.54 5.16
C PRO A 218 14.44 -18.52 6.69
N VAL A 219 13.27 -18.12 7.17
CA VAL A 219 12.89 -18.25 8.58
C VAL A 219 11.99 -19.47 8.72
N PRO A 220 12.40 -20.50 9.52
CA PRO A 220 11.60 -21.70 9.70
C PRO A 220 10.17 -21.38 10.15
N GLY A 221 9.17 -21.92 9.44
CA GLY A 221 7.75 -21.73 9.75
C GLY A 221 7.12 -20.41 9.27
N ALA A 222 7.88 -19.48 8.67
CA ALA A 222 7.37 -18.15 8.32
C ALA A 222 6.59 -18.07 6.98
N GLY A 223 6.58 -19.15 6.18
CA GLY A 223 5.97 -19.19 4.84
C GLY A 223 6.87 -18.64 3.74
N THR A 224 6.38 -18.65 2.49
CA THR A 224 7.14 -18.21 1.32
C THR A 224 7.09 -16.69 1.17
N PRO A 225 8.25 -15.99 1.03
CA PRO A 225 8.29 -14.55 0.76
C PRO A 225 7.51 -14.19 -0.51
N ALA A 226 6.58 -13.25 -0.39
CA ALA A 226 5.75 -12.77 -1.49
C ALA A 226 5.95 -11.27 -1.78
N ALA A 227 6.33 -10.50 -0.76
CA ALA A 227 6.75 -9.11 -0.89
C ALA A 227 7.71 -8.75 0.24
N ALA A 228 8.42 -7.62 0.11
CA ALA A 228 9.18 -7.07 1.22
C ALA A 228 9.19 -5.54 1.16
N VAL A 229 9.27 -4.94 2.34
CA VAL A 229 9.43 -3.50 2.53
C VAL A 229 10.70 -3.27 3.34
N ARG A 230 11.66 -2.57 2.74
CA ARG A 230 12.80 -2.02 3.49
C ARG A 230 12.30 -0.85 4.33
N VAL A 231 12.62 -0.87 5.61
CA VAL A 231 12.23 0.15 6.60
C VAL A 231 13.45 0.65 7.37
N GLY A 232 13.49 1.95 7.64
CA GLY A 232 14.60 2.57 8.34
C GLY A 232 14.34 4.00 8.72
N VAL A 233 15.34 4.63 9.33
CA VAL A 233 15.33 6.07 9.57
C VAL A 233 15.92 6.76 8.33
N ALA A 234 15.22 7.74 7.78
CA ALA A 234 15.75 8.54 6.68
C ALA A 234 17.11 9.12 7.10
N GLY A 235 18.16 8.83 6.35
CA GLY A 235 19.45 9.49 6.55
C GLY A 235 19.27 11.00 6.42
N ARG A 236 19.77 11.77 7.40
CA ARG A 236 20.05 13.18 7.13
C ARG A 236 21.01 13.21 5.95
N VAL A 237 20.75 14.07 4.96
CA VAL A 237 21.71 14.33 3.89
C VAL A 237 22.98 14.86 4.56
N GLY A 238 23.98 14.01 4.74
CA GLY A 238 25.35 14.45 4.94
C GLY A 238 25.75 15.25 3.69
N ALA A 239 26.46 16.36 3.90
CA ALA A 239 26.87 17.30 2.86
C ALA A 239 27.25 16.61 1.54
N ALA A 240 26.86 17.24 0.43
CA ALA A 240 27.14 16.79 -0.93
C ALA A 240 28.55 16.18 -1.05
N PRO A 241 28.73 15.10 -1.84
CA PRO A 241 30.08 14.60 -2.11
C PRO A 241 30.94 15.78 -2.57
N ARG A 242 32.11 15.97 -1.93
CA ARG A 242 33.10 16.95 -2.41
C ARG A 242 33.21 16.78 -3.91
N ALA A 243 32.90 17.85 -4.65
CA ALA A 243 32.94 17.84 -6.10
C ALA A 243 34.23 17.18 -6.54
N ALA A 244 34.12 16.14 -7.38
CA ALA A 244 35.27 15.57 -8.05
C ALA A 244 36.06 16.71 -8.68
N HIS A 245 37.38 16.72 -8.48
CA HIS A 245 38.28 17.69 -9.10
C HIS A 245 38.07 17.62 -10.61
N VAL A 246 37.41 18.63 -11.18
CA VAL A 246 37.32 18.82 -12.62
C VAL A 246 38.69 19.33 -13.05
N PRO A 247 39.47 18.59 -13.85
CA PRO A 247 40.74 19.11 -14.35
C PRO A 247 40.46 20.34 -15.22
N ALA A 248 41.22 21.41 -15.00
CA ALA A 248 41.10 22.65 -15.74
C ALA A 248 41.28 22.39 -17.24
N VAL A 249 40.34 22.89 -18.04
CA VAL A 249 40.49 22.94 -19.50
C VAL A 249 41.62 23.92 -19.82
N PRO A 250 42.68 23.52 -20.55
CA PRO A 250 43.72 24.45 -20.94
C PRO A 250 43.16 25.49 -21.91
N ALA A 251 43.50 26.75 -21.68
CA ALA A 251 43.14 27.87 -22.56
C ALA A 251 43.73 27.66 -23.97
N PRO A 252 43.03 28.10 -25.03
CA PRO A 252 43.54 28.00 -26.39
C PRO A 252 44.79 28.87 -26.55
N ALA A 253 45.83 28.29 -27.18
CA ALA A 253 47.03 29.03 -27.55
C ALA A 253 46.67 30.12 -28.56
N GLY A 254 47.00 31.37 -28.21
CA GLY A 254 47.08 32.50 -29.14
C GLY A 254 48.47 32.60 -29.74
#